data_AF-A0A7W0ZEA2-F1
#
_entry.id   AF-A0A7W0ZEA2-F1
#
_cell.length_a   1.000
_cell.length_b   1.000
_cell.length_c   1.000
_cell.angle_alpha   90.00
_cell.angle_beta   90.00
_cell.angle_gamma   90.00
#
_symmetry.space_group_name_H-M   'P 1'
#
loop_
_entity.id
_entity.type
_entity.pdbx_description
1 polymer ?
#
loop_
_entity_poly.entity_id
_entity_poly.type
_entity_poly.pdbx_seq_one_letter_code
_entity_poly.pdbx_strand_id
1 'polypeptide(L)' 'MPGDRQYTEYYDTAGARTFREYYNLATDPHQLTNLFGDRVAANEPPTASIVTQLNADKTCVGASCP' A
#
# COMPACT_ATOMS: atom_id res chain seq x y z
N MET A 1 0.99 -14.96 -5.01
CA MET A 1 2.06 -15.32 -4.07
C MET A 1 2.38 -14.13 -3.17
N PRO A 2 2.88 -14.35 -1.95
CA PRO A 2 3.53 -13.27 -1.18
C PRO A 2 4.59 -12.60 -2.06
N GLY A 3 4.61 -11.27 -2.12
CA GLY A 3 5.56 -10.51 -2.93
C GLY A 3 5.10 -10.13 -4.35
N ASP A 4 3.91 -10.57 -4.80
CA ASP A 4 3.41 -10.22 -6.15
C ASP A 4 2.79 -8.82 -6.23
N ARG A 5 2.65 -8.12 -5.11
CA ARG A 5 1.98 -6.83 -4.99
C ARG A 5 2.71 -5.96 -4.00
N GLN A 6 2.74 -4.66 -4.28
CA GLN A 6 3.27 -3.66 -3.37
C GLN A 6 2.25 -2.55 -3.18
N TYR A 7 2.10 -2.11 -1.93
CA TYR A 7 1.28 -0.97 -1.57
C TYR A 7 2.08 -0.05 -0.65
N THR A 8 2.12 1.24 -0.97
CA THR A 8 2.86 2.25 -0.21
C THR A 8 1.94 3.41 0.14
N GLU A 9 2.05 3.92 1.36
CA GLU A 9 1.40 5.15 1.80
C GLU A 9 2.43 6.18 2.27
N TYR A 10 2.29 7.41 1.79
CA TYR A 10 3.14 8.53 2.19
C TYR A 10 2.36 9.43 3.14
N TYR A 11 3.05 9.91 4.16
CA TYR A 11 2.49 10.75 5.22
C TYR A 11 3.30 12.02 5.36
N ASP A 12 2.63 13.15 5.60
CA ASP A 12 3.31 14.38 5.99
C ASP A 12 3.76 14.36 7.46
N THR A 13 4.40 15.44 7.90
CA THR A 13 4.88 15.59 9.28
C THR A 13 3.75 15.70 10.31
N ALA A 14 2.52 16.03 9.89
CA ALA A 14 1.34 16.03 10.73
C ALA A 14 0.66 14.65 10.80
N GLY A 15 1.15 13.67 10.04
CA GLY A 15 0.60 12.30 9.97
C GLY A 15 -0.57 12.16 9.01
N ALA A 16 -0.88 13.16 8.18
CA ALA A 16 -1.89 13.05 7.15
C ALA A 16 -1.35 12.31 5.92
N ARG A 17 -2.12 11.36 5.38
CA ARG A 17 -1.74 10.60 4.19
C ARG A 17 -1.83 11.49 2.94
N THR A 18 -0.71 11.73 2.28
CA THR A 18 -0.59 12.63 1.13
C THR A 18 -0.59 11.89 -0.20
N PHE A 19 -0.10 10.65 -0.24
CA PHE A 19 0.01 9.88 -1.47
C PHE A 19 -0.11 8.38 -1.23
N ARG A 20 -0.51 7.65 -2.28
CA ARG A 20 -0.70 6.19 -2.27
C ARG A 20 -0.26 5.59 -3.58
N GLU A 21 0.40 4.45 -3.48
CA GLU A 21 0.84 3.68 -4.63
C GLU A 21 0.42 2.22 -4.48
N TYR A 22 0.01 1.62 -5.60
CA TYR A 22 -0.21 0.19 -5.69
C TYR A 22 0.36 -0.34 -7.00
N TYR A 23 1.17 -1.40 -6.90
CA TYR A 23 1.79 -2.07 -8.04
C TYR A 23 1.48 -3.56 -8.03
N ASN A 24 1.22 -4.11 -9.22
CA ASN A 24 1.19 -5.55 -9.44
C ASN A 24 2.58 -6.00 -9.91
N LEU A 25 3.43 -6.44 -8.98
CA LEU A 25 4.83 -6.81 -9.27
C LEU A 25 4.96 -8.04 -10.17
N ALA A 26 3.92 -8.86 -10.30
CA ALA A 26 3.91 -9.97 -11.25
C ALA A 26 3.94 -9.50 -12.72
N THR A 27 3.32 -8.35 -13.03
CA THR A 27 3.24 -7.78 -14.38
C THR A 27 4.04 -6.49 -14.54
N ASP A 28 4.35 -5.82 -13.43
CA ASP A 28 5.08 -4.57 -13.36
C ASP A 28 6.15 -4.64 -12.24
N PRO A 29 7.18 -5.50 -12.39
CA PRO A 29 8.21 -5.69 -11.37
C PRO A 29 9.08 -4.44 -11.16
N HIS A 30 9.05 -3.51 -12.11
CA HIS A 30 9.79 -2.25 -12.05
C HIS A 30 8.93 -1.07 -11.56
N GLN A 31 7.69 -1.32 -11.16
CA GLN A 31 6.80 -0.33 -10.51
C GLN A 31 6.60 0.94 -11.36
N LEU A 32 6.45 0.78 -12.68
CA LEU A 32 6.33 1.88 -13.62
C LEU A 32 4.88 2.41 -13.71
N THR A 33 3.89 1.60 -13.32
CA THR A 33 2.47 1.93 -13.43
C THR A 33 1.79 1.83 -12.07
N ASN A 34 1.60 2.98 -11.42
CA ASN A 34 0.80 3.05 -10.20
C ASN A 34 -0.69 2.87 -10.56
N LEU A 35 -1.28 1.77 -10.10
CA LEU A 35 -2.69 1.43 -10.35
C LEU A 35 -3.64 2.12 -9.35
N PHE A 36 -3.11 2.76 -8.30
CA PHE A 36 -3.94 3.36 -7.27
C PHE A 36 -4.58 4.66 -7.78
N GLY A 37 -5.91 4.69 -7.90
CA GLY A 37 -6.63 5.88 -8.34
C GLY A 37 -6.36 6.30 -9.78
N ASP A 38 -5.96 5.36 -10.65
CA ASP A 38 -5.70 5.57 -12.08
C ASP A 38 -6.99 5.78 -12.92
N ARG A 39 -8.16 5.75 -12.25
CA ARG A 39 -9.52 5.88 -12.80
C ARG A 39 -9.98 4.69 -13.64
N VAL A 40 -9.27 3.56 -13.57
CA VAL A 40 -9.68 2.30 -14.20
C VAL A 40 -10.32 1.40 -13.14
N ALA A 41 -11.62 1.55 -12.91
CA ALA A 41 -12.31 0.82 -11.84
C ALA A 41 -12.11 -0.72 -11.85
N ALA A 42 -11.81 -1.31 -13.01
CA ALA A 42 -11.58 -2.75 -13.16
C ALA A 42 -10.23 -3.24 -12.58
N ASN A 43 -9.23 -2.37 -12.40
CA ASN A 43 -7.93 -2.73 -11.83
C ASN A 43 -7.69 -2.10 -10.44
N GLU A 44 -8.69 -1.38 -9.91
CA GLU A 44 -8.57 -0.71 -8.61
C GLU A 44 -8.32 -1.76 -7.50
N PRO A 45 -7.24 -1.61 -6.73
CA PRO A 45 -6.83 -2.62 -5.78
C PRO A 45 -7.71 -2.66 -4.51
N PRO A 46 -8.04 -3.86 -3.98
CA PRO A 46 -8.68 -3.97 -2.68
C PRO A 46 -7.63 -3.74 -1.56
N THR A 47 -7.48 -2.51 -1.09
CA THR A 47 -6.43 -2.13 -0.12
C THR A 47 -6.86 -2.16 1.34
N ALA A 48 -8.13 -2.43 1.65
CA ALA A 48 -8.68 -2.30 3.00
C ALA A 48 -7.91 -3.12 4.06
N SER A 49 -7.62 -4.40 3.79
CA SER A 49 -6.87 -5.26 4.71
C SER A 49 -5.41 -4.80 4.87
N ILE A 50 -4.79 -4.31 3.79
CA ILE A 50 -3.43 -3.77 3.81
C ILE A 50 -3.38 -2.51 4.68
N VAL A 51 -4.36 -1.61 4.54
CA VAL A 51 -4.48 -0.40 5.37
C VAL A 51 -4.69 -0.76 6.84
N THR A 52 -5.50 -1.78 7.15
CA THR A 52 -5.65 -2.28 8.52
C THR A 52 -4.31 -2.76 9.09
N GLN A 53 -3.54 -3.53 8.33
CA GLN A 53 -2.23 -4.01 8.76
C GLN A 53 -1.24 -2.85 8.97
N LEU A 54 -1.13 -1.93 8.01
CA LEU A 54 -0.26 -0.76 8.13
C LEU A 54 -0.58 0.07 9.37
N ASN A 55 -1.86 0.23 9.72
CA ASN A 55 -2.24 0.94 10.94
C ASN A 55 -1.82 0.18 12.21
N ALA A 56 -1.91 -1.15 12.23
CA ALA A 56 -1.40 -1.96 13.34
C ALA A 56 0.13 -1.83 13.45
N ASP A 57 0.84 -1.93 12.33
CA ASP A 57 2.30 -1.84 12.28
C ASP A 57 2.80 -0.45 12.72
N LYS A 58 2.15 0.63 12.26
CA LYS A 58 2.50 2.02 12.62
C LYS A 58 2.36 2.33 14.10
N THR A 59 1.42 1.67 14.78
CA THR A 59 1.18 1.87 16.22
C THR A 59 1.98 0.91 17.08
N CYS A 60 2.67 -0.05 16.47
CA CYS A 60 3.43 -1.01 17.21
C CYS A 60 4.70 -0.41 17.81
N VAL A 61 4.94 -0.75 19.08
CA VAL A 61 6.14 -0.41 19.83
C VAL A 61 6.65 -1.67 20.53
N GLY A 62 7.90 -2.06 20.29
CA GLY A 62 8.52 -3.24 20.90
C GLY A 62 8.38 -4.51 20.07
N ALA A 63 8.67 -5.67 20.67
CA ALA A 63 8.88 -6.92 19.93
C ALA A 63 7.62 -7.78 19.71
N SER A 64 6.47 -7.40 20.27
CA SER A 64 5.20 -8.14 20.15
C SER A 64 4.31 -7.58 19.04
N CYS A 65 4.90 -6.98 18.01
CA CYS A 65 4.20 -6.57 16.81
C CYS A 65 3.61 -7.79 16.08
N PRO A 66 2.61 -7.56 15.21
CA PRO A 66 2.12 -8.58 14.29
C PRO A 66 3.24 -9.33 13.54
#